data_AF-A0A820RZU6-F1
#
_entry.id   AF-A0A820RZU6-F1
#
_cell.length_a   1.000
_cell.length_b   1.000
_cell.length_c   1.000
_cell.angle_alpha   90.00
_cell.angle_beta   90.00
_cell.angle_gamma   90.00
#
_symmetry.space_group_name_H-M   'P 1'
#
loop_
_entity.id
_entity.type
_entity.pdbx_description
1 polymer ?
#
loop_
_entity_poly.entity_id
_entity_poly.type
_entity_poly.pdbx_seq_one_letter_code
_entity_poly.pdbx_strand_id
1 'polypeptide(L)' 'MNDCAVVLFTSGSTGQPKGVQLTHENVSTSILSYEFAGMIISGDVVLQVTPCSFDMHLIEILG' A
#
# COMPACT_ATOMS: atom_id res chain seq x y z
N MET A 1 5.77 4.54 15.16
CA MET A 1 5.39 4.22 13.76
C MET A 1 5.44 2.72 13.44
N ASN A 2 5.70 1.85 14.42
CA ASN A 2 5.74 0.39 14.21
C ASN A 2 4.40 -0.32 14.49
N ASP A 3 3.35 0.45 14.79
CA ASP A 3 2.02 -0.09 14.97
C ASP A 3 1.44 -0.56 13.62
N CYS A 4 0.64 -1.62 13.66
CA CYS A 4 -0.07 -2.14 12.50
C CYS A 4 -0.99 -1.07 11.90
N ALA A 5 -0.86 -0.82 10.60
CA ALA A 5 -1.74 0.08 9.85
C ALA A 5 -2.70 -0.69 8.94
N VAL A 6 -2.20 -1.71 8.24
CA VAL A 6 -2.95 -2.46 7.22
C VAL A 6 -2.65 -3.95 7.32
N VAL A 7 -3.67 -4.78 7.12
CA VAL A 7 -3.51 -6.22 6.90
C VAL A 7 -4.13 -6.60 5.56
N LEU A 8 -3.32 -7.16 4.66
CA LEU A 8 -3.77 -7.66 3.36
C LEU A 8 -3.64 -9.17 3.30
N PHE A 9 -4.63 -9.84 2.71
CA PHE A 9 -4.62 -11.29 2.58
C PHE A 9 -4.16 -11.72 1.21
N THR A 10 -3.28 -12.72 1.18
CA THR A 10 -2.80 -13.36 -0.06
C THR A 10 -3.11 -14.84 -0.05
N SER A 11 -3.08 -15.48 -1.22
CA SER A 11 -3.22 -16.92 -1.33
C SER A 11 -2.06 -17.62 -0.61
N GLY A 12 -2.37 -18.60 0.23
CA GLY A 12 -1.36 -19.40 0.90
C GLY A 12 -1.09 -20.71 0.18
N SER A 13 0.18 -21.11 0.14
CA SER A 13 0.63 -22.39 -0.43
C SER A 13 0.05 -23.63 0.26
N THR A 14 -0.51 -23.49 1.46
CA THR A 14 -1.16 -24.56 2.24
C THR A 14 -2.68 -24.59 2.06
N GLY A 15 -3.23 -23.76 1.16
CA GLY A 15 -4.67 -23.61 0.96
C GLY A 15 -5.37 -22.68 1.95
N GLN A 16 -4.64 -22.14 2.94
CA GLN A 16 -5.16 -21.15 3.89
C GLN A 16 -4.57 -19.76 3.58
N PRO A 17 -5.38 -18.69 3.47
CA PRO A 17 -4.87 -17.35 3.23
C PRO A 17 -3.86 -16.88 4.28
N LYS A 18 -2.87 -16.09 3.85
CA LYS A 18 -1.86 -15.50 4.73
C LYS A 18 -2.11 -14.00 4.87
N GLY A 19 -2.19 -13.52 6.11
CA GLY A 19 -2.26 -12.09 6.41
C GLY A 19 -0.87 -11.47 6.41
N VAL A 20 -0.67 -10.46 5.56
CA VAL A 20 0.51 -9.61 5.52
C VAL A 20 0.22 -8.36 6.32
N GLN A 21 0.91 -8.20 7.45
CA GLN A 21 0.78 -7.05 8.33
C GLN A 21 1.79 -5.97 7.93
N LEU A 22 1.31 -4.77 7.61
CA LEU A 22 2.12 -3.61 7.31
C LEU A 22 1.99 -2.59 8.43
N THR A 23 3.12 -2.07 8.90
CA THR A 23 3.14 -0.98 9.88
C THR A 23 2.92 0.36 9.19
N HIS A 24 2.63 1.40 9.97
CA HIS A 24 2.61 2.78 9.46
C HIS A 24 3.93 3.14 8.75
N GLU A 25 5.07 2.74 9.33
CA GLU A 25 6.40 2.98 8.75
C GLU A 25 6.59 2.28 7.40
N ASN A 26 6.09 1.04 7.23
CA ASN A 26 6.17 0.35 5.95
C ASN A 26 5.39 1.10 4.85
N VAL A 27 4.17 1.53 5.16
CA VAL A 27 3.31 2.24 4.20
C VAL A 27 3.90 3.60 3.84
N SER A 28 4.30 4.40 4.83
CA SER A 28 4.86 5.74 4.59
C SER A 28 6.16 5.69 3.79
N THR A 29 7.02 4.69 4.07
CA THR A 29 8.29 4.53 3.33
C THR A 29 8.04 4.20 1.86
N SER A 30 7.02 3.38 1.58
CA SER A 30 6.63 3.08 0.19
C SER A 30 6.14 4.32 -0.54
N ILE A 31 5.26 5.12 0.08
CA ILE A 31 4.71 6.35 -0.54
C ILE A 31 5.82 7.35 -0.85
N LEU A 32 6.71 7.61 0.12
CA LEU A 32 7.86 8.51 -0.07
C LEU A 32 8.79 8.03 -1.20
N SER A 33 8.88 6.72 -1.45
CA SER A 33 9.66 6.18 -2.55
C SER A 33 9.03 6.50 -3.93
N TYR A 34 7.69 6.53 -4.02
CA TYR A 34 6.99 6.94 -5.25
C TYR A 34 7.17 8.43 -5.53
N GLU A 35 7.08 9.27 -4.50
CA GLU A 35 7.34 10.71 -4.59
C GLU A 35 8.80 10.98 -4.99
N PHE A 36 9.77 10.31 -4.34
CA PHE A 36 11.19 10.45 -4.67
C PHE A 36 11.52 10.02 -6.10
N ALA A 37 10.81 9.01 -6.62
CA ALA A 37 10.92 8.58 -8.01
C ALA A 37 10.22 9.53 -9.01
N GLY A 38 9.51 10.56 -8.53
CA GLY A 38 8.73 11.48 -9.37
C GLY A 38 7.51 10.83 -10.03
N MET A 39 7.02 9.72 -9.47
CA MET A 39 5.89 8.96 -10.02
C MET A 39 4.54 9.58 -9.63
N ILE A 40 4.51 10.29 -8.51
CA ILE A 40 3.38 11.09 -8.03
C ILE A 40 3.97 12.39 -7.47
N ILE A 41 3.44 13.53 -7.90
CA ILE A 41 3.85 14.84 -7.40
C ILE A 41 2.65 15.67 -6.97
N SER A 42 2.91 16.71 -6.18
CA SER A 42 1.88 17.65 -5.76
C SER A 42 1.18 18.27 -6.98
N GLY A 43 -0.15 18.16 -7.02
CA GLY A 43 -0.99 18.66 -8.10
C GLY A 43 -1.47 17.61 -9.10
N ASP A 44 -0.93 16.38 -9.03
CA ASP A 44 -1.44 15.27 -9.83
C ASP A 44 -2.87 14.89 -9.43
N VAL A 45 -3.62 14.36 -10.39
CA VAL A 45 -4.91 13.72 -10.16
C VAL A 45 -4.75 12.23 -10.40
N VAL A 46 -4.77 11.46 -9.32
CA VAL A 46 -4.61 10.00 -9.35
C VAL A 46 -5.97 9.31 -9.43
N LEU A 47 -6.10 8.33 -10.31
CA LEU A 47 -7.30 7.51 -10.41
C LEU A 47 -7.26 6.39 -9.37
N GLN A 48 -8.26 6.32 -8.51
CA GLN A 48 -8.46 5.18 -7.60
C GLN A 48 -9.15 4.03 -8.33
N VAL A 49 -8.38 3.13 -8.94
CA VAL A 49 -8.88 2.00 -9.74
C VAL A 49 -8.57 0.65 -9.12
N THR A 50 -7.54 0.57 -8.28
CA THR A 50 -7.13 -0.67 -7.65
C THR A 50 -8.11 -1.05 -6.54
N PRO A 51 -8.63 -2.30 -6.53
CA PRO A 51 -9.49 -2.77 -5.44
C PRO A 51 -8.75 -2.72 -4.10
N CYS A 52 -9.46 -2.39 -3.01
CA CYS A 52 -8.87 -2.25 -1.67
C CYS A 52 -8.22 -3.53 -1.11
N SER A 53 -8.47 -4.69 -1.74
CA SER A 53 -7.83 -5.96 -1.40
C SER A 53 -6.39 -6.10 -1.91
N PHE A 54 -5.92 -5.18 -2.75
CA PHE A 54 -4.54 -5.14 -3.27
C PHE A 54 -3.75 -3.99 -2.65
N ASP A 55 -2.45 -4.16 -2.48
CA ASP A 55 -1.57 -3.19 -1.83
C ASP A 55 -1.44 -1.87 -2.59
N MET A 56 -1.47 -1.90 -3.92
CA MET A 56 -1.34 -0.71 -4.76
C MET A 56 -2.46 0.34 -4.54
N HIS A 57 -3.63 -0.05 -4.03
CA HIS A 57 -4.68 0.92 -3.67
C HIS A 57 -4.21 1.92 -2.59
N LEU A 58 -3.24 1.53 -1.74
CA LEU A 58 -2.72 2.40 -0.69
C LEU A 58 -1.99 3.62 -1.28
N ILE A 59 -1.29 3.44 -2.40
CA ILE A 59 -0.63 4.54 -3.11
C ILE A 59 -1.67 5.45 -3.76
N GLU A 60 -2.76 4.89 -4.29
CA GLU A 60 -3.82 5.68 -4.93
C GLU A 60 -4.60 6.59 -3.96
N ILE A 61 -4.71 6.20 -2.68
CA ILE A 61 -5.48 6.95 -1.68
C ILE A 61 -4.63 7.76 -0.69
N LEU A 62 -3.33 7.43 -0.52
CA LEU A 62 -2.42 8.09 0.43
C LEU A 62 -1.24 8.81 -0.22
N GLY A 63 -0.96 8.52 -1.49
CA GLY A 63 0.14 9.12 -2.27
C GLY A 63 -0.18 10.47 -2.86
#